data_AF-A0A7X3PLS8-F1
#
_entry.id   AF-A0A7X3PLS8-F1
#
_cell.length_a   1.000
_cell.length_b   1.000
_cell.length_c   1.000
_cell.angle_alpha   90.00
_cell.angle_beta   90.00
_cell.angle_gamma   90.00
#
_symmetry.space_group_name_H-M   'P 1'
#
loop_
_entity.id
_entity.type
_entity.pdbx_description
1 polymer ?
#
loop_
_entity_poly.entity_id
_entity_poly.type
_entity_poly.pdbx_seq_one_letter_code
_entity_poly.pdbx_strand_id
1 'polypeptide(L)'
;MPRRSGGRRARRAERAAPLAEAIKPVRPGHTGGRYKPLSEAGVAAIVDNAFRILSEVGFADATPHCIETCTAAGAVLGEDGRLRMPGSLVERTLEQARRNLVLHGQDPRNDLDLSGARVHFATAGAAVMVADTEENLYRDSMAQDLYDMARIVDTCEHIHMFQRTCVPRDIPDNYEMDLNTLYCAVMGTSKHVGSSWTLPGHVEKSFEMLHLIAGGEAEWRARPFVSQSNCFVVPPMKFA
;
A
#
# COMPACT_ATOMS: atom_id res chain seq x y z
N MET A 1 -52.05 -33.56 -9.41
CA MET A 1 -51.13 -32.56 -9.99
C MET A 1 -50.03 -32.24 -8.98
N PRO A 2 -48.74 -32.48 -9.26
CA PRO A 2 -47.68 -32.15 -8.31
C PRO A 2 -47.46 -30.63 -8.29
N ARG A 3 -47.45 -30.03 -7.09
CA ARG A 3 -47.21 -28.59 -6.89
C ARG A 3 -45.76 -28.28 -7.28
N ARG A 4 -45.57 -27.40 -8.28
CA ARG A 4 -44.27 -26.83 -8.70
C ARG A 4 -43.60 -26.08 -7.54
N SER A 5 -42.85 -26.78 -6.69
CA SER A 5 -42.08 -26.23 -5.57
C SER A 5 -40.78 -25.52 -5.98
N GLY A 6 -40.38 -25.62 -7.26
CA GLY A 6 -39.12 -25.06 -7.78
C GLY A 6 -39.09 -23.54 -7.96
N GLY A 7 -40.22 -22.87 -8.21
CA GLY A 7 -40.23 -21.46 -8.61
C GLY A 7 -39.81 -20.47 -7.53
N ARG A 8 -39.97 -20.79 -6.24
CA ARG A 8 -39.49 -19.94 -5.14
C ARG A 8 -37.99 -20.12 -4.91
N ARG A 9 -37.51 -21.37 -4.99
CA ARG A 9 -36.09 -21.70 -4.85
C ARG A 9 -35.27 -21.14 -6.02
N ALA A 10 -35.78 -21.25 -7.25
CA ALA A 10 -35.18 -20.66 -8.44
C ALA A 10 -35.08 -19.13 -8.34
N ARG A 11 -36.15 -18.43 -7.97
CA ARG A 11 -36.12 -16.96 -7.78
C ARG A 11 -35.21 -16.50 -6.64
N ARG A 12 -35.07 -17.30 -5.58
CA ARG A 12 -34.08 -17.03 -4.52
C ARG A 12 -32.65 -17.23 -5.02
N ALA A 13 -32.39 -18.31 -5.76
CA ALA A 13 -31.08 -18.57 -6.34
C ALA A 13 -30.70 -17.50 -7.37
N GLU A 14 -31.65 -17.04 -8.19
CA GLU A 14 -31.45 -15.98 -9.18
C GLU A 14 -31.17 -14.62 -8.53
N ARG A 15 -31.85 -14.28 -7.43
CA ARG A 15 -31.56 -13.04 -6.67
C ARG A 15 -30.26 -13.12 -5.87
N ALA A 16 -29.83 -14.31 -5.49
CA ALA A 16 -28.56 -14.55 -4.80
C ALA A 16 -27.39 -14.77 -5.76
N ALA A 17 -27.66 -14.89 -7.06
CA ALA A 17 -26.63 -15.05 -8.07
C ALA A 17 -25.82 -13.75 -8.17
N PRO A 18 -24.49 -13.84 -8.35
CA PRO A 18 -23.67 -12.67 -8.58
C PRO A 18 -24.16 -11.89 -9.82
N LEU A 19 -24.11 -10.56 -9.73
CA LEU A 19 -24.32 -9.72 -10.89
C LEU A 19 -23.25 -10.02 -11.95
N ALA A 20 -23.63 -10.00 -13.22
CA ALA A 20 -22.66 -10.03 -14.31
C ALA A 20 -21.70 -8.82 -14.20
N GLU A 21 -20.43 -8.99 -14.53
CA GLU A 21 -19.41 -7.94 -14.35
C GLU A 21 -19.78 -6.61 -15.03
N ALA A 22 -20.41 -6.69 -16.20
CA ALA A 22 -20.83 -5.52 -16.97
C ALA A 22 -21.89 -4.64 -16.28
N ILE A 23 -22.58 -5.15 -15.25
CA ILE A 23 -23.61 -4.42 -14.52
C ILE A 23 -23.28 -4.20 -13.03
N LYS A 24 -22.10 -4.63 -12.58
CA LYS A 24 -21.68 -4.38 -11.20
C LYS A 24 -21.56 -2.87 -10.94
N PRO A 25 -22.12 -2.38 -9.82
CA PRO A 25 -22.13 -0.95 -9.51
C PRO A 25 -20.76 -0.43 -9.07
N VAL A 26 -19.92 -1.30 -8.48
CA VAL A 26 -18.58 -0.94 -8.01
C VAL A 26 -17.54 -1.54 -8.94
N ARG A 27 -16.56 -0.70 -9.31
CA ARG A 27 -15.41 -1.06 -10.14
C ARG A 27 -14.19 -0.30 -9.62
N PRO A 28 -12.98 -0.89 -9.70
CA PRO A 28 -11.76 -0.15 -9.41
C PRO A 28 -11.61 1.05 -10.34
N GLY A 29 -11.04 2.14 -9.82
CA GLY A 29 -10.62 3.27 -10.64
C GLY A 29 -11.75 4.16 -11.15
N HIS A 30 -12.87 4.24 -10.42
CA HIS A 30 -13.88 5.28 -10.65
C HIS A 30 -13.23 6.66 -10.61
N THR A 31 -13.62 7.56 -11.51
CA THR A 31 -13.03 8.91 -11.56
C THR A 31 -13.61 9.74 -10.43
N GLY A 32 -12.74 10.17 -9.51
CA GLY A 32 -13.09 11.07 -8.42
C GLY A 32 -13.18 12.52 -8.86
N GLY A 33 -13.88 13.33 -8.05
CA GLY A 33 -13.85 14.79 -8.16
C GLY A 33 -12.70 15.40 -7.36
N ARG A 34 -12.49 16.72 -7.51
CA ARG A 34 -11.51 17.47 -6.72
C ARG A 34 -12.24 18.54 -5.90
N TYR A 35 -12.37 18.32 -4.59
CA TYR A 35 -12.78 19.38 -3.67
C TYR A 35 -11.62 20.38 -3.50
N LYS A 36 -11.85 21.65 -3.80
CA LYS A 36 -10.84 22.72 -3.76
C LYS A 36 -11.21 23.79 -2.73
N PRO A 37 -10.96 23.55 -1.43
CA PRO A 37 -11.30 24.51 -0.38
C PRO A 37 -10.35 25.71 -0.30
N LEU A 38 -9.19 25.66 -0.96
CA LEU A 38 -8.17 26.71 -0.97
C LEU A 38 -8.22 27.51 -2.27
N SER A 39 -7.94 28.81 -2.19
CA SER A 39 -7.68 29.64 -3.35
C SER A 39 -6.33 29.28 -3.99
N GLU A 40 -6.16 29.59 -5.27
CA GLU A 40 -4.88 29.34 -5.97
C GLU A 40 -3.71 30.09 -5.30
N ALA A 41 -3.94 31.32 -4.81
CA ALA A 41 -2.95 32.06 -4.03
C ALA A 41 -2.61 31.37 -2.68
N GLY A 42 -3.60 30.77 -2.02
CA GLY A 42 -3.38 29.99 -0.80
C GLY A 42 -2.59 28.72 -1.05
N VAL A 43 -2.84 28.04 -2.17
CA VAL A 43 -2.03 26.88 -2.61
C VAL A 43 -0.58 27.30 -2.85
N ALA A 44 -0.35 28.39 -3.60
CA ALA A 44 0.99 28.89 -3.87
C ALA A 44 1.75 29.22 -2.58
N ALA A 45 1.11 29.95 -1.64
CA ALA A 45 1.73 30.30 -0.36
C ALA A 45 2.13 29.07 0.48
N ILE A 46 1.32 28.01 0.47
CA ILE A 46 1.65 26.75 1.17
C ILE A 46 2.84 26.06 0.51
N VAL A 47 2.87 26.01 -0.83
CA VAL A 47 3.98 25.42 -1.58
C VAL A 47 5.27 26.19 -1.31
N ASP A 48 5.26 27.50 -1.44
CA ASP A 48 6.45 28.35 -1.19
C ASP A 48 6.97 28.15 0.24
N ASN A 49 6.08 28.07 1.23
CA ASN A 49 6.48 27.83 2.61
C ASN A 49 7.03 26.40 2.83
N ALA A 50 6.49 25.39 2.14
CA ALA A 50 7.04 24.04 2.19
C ALA A 50 8.46 23.99 1.62
N PHE A 51 8.71 24.66 0.49
CA PHE A 51 10.04 24.82 -0.08
C PHE A 51 11.00 25.51 0.88
N ARG A 52 10.54 26.59 1.52
CA ARG A 52 11.32 27.30 2.54
C ARG A 52 11.67 26.43 3.74
N ILE A 53 10.72 25.64 4.26
CA ILE A 53 10.98 24.69 5.35
C ILE A 53 12.02 23.65 4.92
N LEU A 54 11.90 23.10 3.72
CA LEU A 54 12.86 22.13 3.19
C LEU A 54 14.27 22.70 3.05
N SER A 55 14.40 23.95 2.60
CA SER A 55 15.70 24.59 2.37
C SER A 55 16.33 25.22 3.61
N GLU A 56 15.54 25.78 4.52
CA GLU A 56 16.04 26.51 5.71
C GLU A 56 16.10 25.63 6.96
N VAL A 57 15.10 24.75 7.15
CA VAL A 57 15.00 23.88 8.33
C VAL A 57 15.56 22.49 8.04
N GLY A 58 15.15 21.86 6.94
CA GLY A 58 15.59 20.51 6.56
C GLY A 58 15.17 19.42 7.56
N PHE A 59 15.72 18.21 7.41
CA PHE A 59 15.43 17.03 8.24
C PHE A 59 16.58 16.71 9.20
N ALA A 60 16.25 16.28 10.42
CA ALA A 60 17.22 15.73 11.37
C ALA A 60 17.27 14.20 11.30
N ASP A 61 18.26 13.61 11.98
CA ASP A 61 18.40 12.17 12.21
C ASP A 61 18.57 11.35 10.91
N ALA A 62 19.12 11.97 9.86
CA ALA A 62 19.43 11.28 8.61
C ALA A 62 20.54 10.24 8.83
N THR A 63 20.34 9.02 8.32
CA THR A 63 21.37 7.98 8.35
C THR A 63 22.58 8.38 7.50
N PRO A 64 23.79 7.81 7.74
CA PRO A 64 24.96 8.09 6.92
C PRO A 64 24.72 7.87 5.42
N HIS A 65 24.01 6.79 5.06
CA HIS A 65 23.65 6.49 3.68
C HIS A 65 22.69 7.54 3.08
N CYS A 66 21.72 8.03 3.86
CA CYS A 66 20.80 9.08 3.42
C CYS A 66 21.55 10.40 3.19
N ILE A 67 22.45 10.78 4.10
CA ILE A 67 23.30 11.97 3.96
C ILE A 67 24.13 11.88 2.67
N GLU A 68 24.85 10.77 2.47
CA GLU A 68 25.68 10.55 1.29
C GLU A 68 24.85 10.64 -0.01
N THR A 69 23.75 9.90 -0.08
CA THR A 69 22.89 9.84 -1.26
C THR A 69 22.28 11.21 -1.59
N CYS A 70 21.73 11.90 -0.58
CA CYS A 70 21.08 13.18 -0.79
C CYS A 70 22.08 14.30 -1.10
N THR A 71 23.24 14.32 -0.44
CA THR A 71 24.28 15.33 -0.72
C THR A 71 24.89 15.14 -2.10
N ALA A 72 25.10 13.90 -2.55
CA ALA A 72 25.48 13.60 -3.93
C ALA A 72 24.46 14.12 -4.96
N ALA A 73 23.17 14.15 -4.60
CA ALA A 73 22.12 14.73 -5.43
C ALA A 73 22.04 16.27 -5.34
N GLY A 74 22.70 16.90 -4.37
CA GLY A 74 22.71 18.35 -4.17
C GLY A 74 21.98 18.85 -2.92
N ALA A 75 21.63 17.97 -1.97
CA ALA A 75 21.20 18.38 -0.64
C ALA A 75 22.37 18.97 0.16
N VAL A 76 22.08 19.76 1.19
CA VAL A 76 23.09 20.41 2.02
C VAL A 76 22.97 19.91 3.45
N LEU A 77 24.02 19.27 3.96
CA LEU A 77 24.13 18.98 5.39
C LEU A 77 24.63 20.24 6.10
N GLY A 78 23.79 20.83 6.94
CA GLY A 78 24.17 22.00 7.74
C GLY A 78 25.08 21.63 8.92
N GLU A 79 25.76 22.64 9.47
CA GLU A 79 26.58 22.51 10.67
C GLU A 79 25.78 22.07 11.91
N ASP A 80 24.47 22.31 11.89
CA ASP A 80 23.49 21.85 12.89
C ASP A 80 23.08 20.37 12.71
N GLY A 81 23.70 19.64 11.78
CA GLY A 81 23.41 18.24 11.49
C GLY A 81 22.10 18.01 10.74
N ARG A 82 21.45 19.07 10.23
CA ARG A 82 20.18 18.95 9.49
C ARG A 82 20.42 18.91 7.99
N LEU A 83 19.80 17.96 7.32
CA LEU A 83 19.85 17.75 5.88
C LEU A 83 18.77 18.59 5.17
N ARG A 84 19.19 19.65 4.48
CA ARG A 84 18.33 20.60 3.77
C ARG A 84 18.21 20.24 2.30
N MET A 85 17.01 20.42 1.74
CA MET A 85 16.69 20.13 0.34
C MET A 85 16.44 21.44 -0.40
N PRO A 86 17.39 21.95 -1.21
CA PRO A 86 17.19 23.15 -2.00
C PRO A 86 15.99 23.04 -2.96
N GLY A 87 15.30 24.14 -3.24
CA GLY A 87 14.12 24.12 -4.11
C GLY A 87 14.37 23.53 -5.49
N SER A 88 15.51 23.86 -6.12
CA SER A 88 15.92 23.30 -7.41
C SER A 88 16.12 21.78 -7.37
N LEU A 89 16.57 21.22 -6.23
CA LEU A 89 16.66 19.78 -6.04
C LEU A 89 15.26 19.16 -5.98
N VAL A 90 14.34 19.78 -5.24
CA VAL A 90 12.96 19.31 -5.09
C VAL A 90 12.25 19.29 -6.45
N GLU A 91 12.31 20.39 -7.20
CA GLU A 91 11.68 20.51 -8.53
C GLU A 91 12.21 19.46 -9.50
N ARG A 92 13.54 19.36 -9.64
CA ARG A 92 14.17 18.36 -10.51
C ARG A 92 13.80 16.93 -10.13
N THR A 93 13.68 16.64 -8.83
CA THR A 93 13.25 15.31 -8.35
C THR A 93 11.78 15.05 -8.71
N LEU A 94 10.92 16.06 -8.59
CA LEU A 94 9.51 15.95 -8.98
C LEU A 94 9.35 15.74 -10.48
N GLU A 95 10.21 16.31 -11.33
CA GLU A 95 10.18 16.08 -12.79
C GLU A 95 10.49 14.63 -13.16
N GLN A 96 11.35 13.96 -12.40
CA GLN A 96 11.73 12.56 -12.62
C GLN A 96 10.66 11.57 -12.12
N ALA A 97 9.78 11.99 -11.21
CA ALA A 97 8.80 11.11 -10.61
C ALA A 97 7.72 10.64 -11.61
N ARG A 98 7.49 9.33 -11.65
CA ARG A 98 6.47 8.71 -12.51
C ARG A 98 5.06 9.19 -12.13
N ARG A 99 4.33 9.80 -13.08
CA ARG A 99 2.97 10.32 -12.87
C ARG A 99 1.85 9.31 -13.11
N ASN A 100 2.09 8.34 -13.98
CA ASN A 100 1.12 7.29 -14.32
C ASN A 100 1.75 5.93 -14.02
N LEU A 101 1.15 5.21 -13.09
CA LEU A 101 1.61 3.92 -12.59
C LEU A 101 0.46 2.91 -12.65
N VAL A 102 0.78 1.66 -12.97
CA VAL A 102 -0.12 0.54 -12.76
C VAL A 102 0.45 -0.29 -11.61
N LEU A 103 -0.38 -0.57 -10.61
CA LEU A 103 -0.07 -1.57 -9.59
C LEU A 103 -0.64 -2.90 -10.05
N HIS A 104 0.21 -3.91 -10.24
CA HIS A 104 -0.22 -5.19 -10.79
C HIS A 104 -0.79 -6.10 -9.71
N GLY A 105 -1.87 -6.82 -9.99
CA GLY A 105 -2.26 -7.98 -9.18
C GLY A 105 -1.43 -9.21 -9.59
N GLN A 106 -1.47 -10.25 -8.75
CA GLN A 106 -1.05 -11.59 -9.19
C GLN A 106 -1.91 -12.03 -10.38
N ASP A 107 -3.22 -11.73 -10.31
CA ASP A 107 -4.12 -11.85 -11.43
C ASP A 107 -4.24 -10.49 -12.16
N PRO A 108 -4.00 -10.41 -13.48
CA PRO A 108 -4.16 -9.18 -14.26
C PRO A 108 -5.53 -8.52 -14.17
N ARG A 109 -6.59 -9.26 -13.81
CA ARG A 109 -7.93 -8.72 -13.56
C ARG A 109 -7.98 -7.73 -12.38
N ASN A 110 -6.99 -7.80 -11.48
CA ASN A 110 -6.86 -6.94 -10.32
C ASN A 110 -5.84 -5.81 -10.50
N ASP A 111 -5.35 -5.57 -11.73
CA ASP A 111 -4.45 -4.46 -12.01
C ASP A 111 -5.13 -3.10 -11.75
N LEU A 112 -4.42 -2.20 -11.08
CA LEU A 112 -4.91 -0.88 -10.70
C LEU A 112 -4.20 0.21 -11.49
N ASP A 113 -4.90 0.81 -12.44
CA ASP A 113 -4.46 2.02 -13.13
C ASP A 113 -4.60 3.23 -12.19
N LEU A 114 -3.47 3.78 -11.74
CA LEU A 114 -3.40 4.94 -10.86
C LEU A 114 -3.32 6.27 -11.62
N SER A 115 -3.53 6.27 -12.95
CA SER A 115 -3.46 7.49 -13.73
C SER A 115 -4.63 8.44 -13.45
N GLY A 116 -4.38 9.74 -13.65
CA GLY A 116 -5.39 10.78 -13.57
C GLY A 116 -5.99 10.92 -12.16
N ALA A 117 -7.33 10.85 -12.08
CA ALA A 117 -8.10 11.02 -10.84
C ALA A 117 -8.84 9.73 -10.44
N ARG A 118 -8.30 8.57 -10.82
CA ARG A 118 -8.88 7.27 -10.50
C ARG A 118 -8.76 6.99 -9.00
N VAL A 119 -9.87 6.57 -8.40
CA VAL A 119 -9.96 6.25 -6.98
C VAL A 119 -9.98 4.74 -6.79
N HIS A 120 -9.11 4.28 -5.90
CA HIS A 120 -9.01 2.89 -5.46
C HIS A 120 -9.09 2.83 -3.94
N PHE A 121 -9.47 1.67 -3.43
CA PHE A 121 -9.66 1.44 -2.00
C PHE A 121 -8.74 0.30 -1.61
N ALA A 122 -8.07 0.47 -0.49
CA ALA A 122 -7.22 -0.55 0.09
C ALA A 122 -7.54 -0.66 1.57
N THR A 123 -7.24 -1.82 2.16
CA THR A 123 -6.96 -1.85 3.59
C THR A 123 -5.75 -0.98 3.91
N ALA A 124 -5.47 -0.75 5.18
CA ALA A 124 -4.22 -0.19 5.66
C ALA A 124 -4.10 -0.42 7.17
N GLY A 125 -2.88 -0.35 7.69
CA GLY A 125 -2.62 -0.38 9.12
C GLY A 125 -1.34 -1.11 9.46
N ALA A 126 -1.15 -1.32 10.75
CA ALA A 126 -0.15 -2.20 11.34
C ALA A 126 -0.61 -2.50 12.78
N ALA A 127 -1.89 -2.88 12.93
CA ALA A 127 -2.46 -3.17 14.24
C ALA A 127 -1.71 -4.34 14.90
N VAL A 128 -1.43 -4.24 16.19
CA VAL A 128 -0.82 -5.33 16.97
C VAL A 128 -1.85 -6.17 17.74
N MET A 129 -3.11 -5.73 17.73
CA MET A 129 -4.23 -6.42 18.37
C MET A 129 -5.40 -6.57 17.39
N VAL A 130 -6.17 -7.64 17.56
CA VAL A 130 -7.42 -7.92 16.85
C VAL A 130 -8.57 -7.84 17.85
N ALA A 131 -9.67 -7.21 17.43
CA ALA A 131 -10.94 -7.27 18.13
C ALA A 131 -11.61 -8.61 17.81
N ASP A 132 -11.65 -9.51 18.79
CA ASP A 132 -12.29 -10.81 18.67
C ASP A 132 -13.79 -10.67 18.90
N THR A 133 -14.59 -10.97 17.87
CA THR A 133 -16.04 -10.82 17.93
C THR A 133 -16.75 -11.98 18.61
N GLU A 134 -16.09 -13.14 18.75
CA GLU A 134 -16.69 -14.31 19.41
C GLU A 134 -16.58 -14.14 20.94
N GLU A 135 -15.39 -13.77 21.41
CA GLU A 135 -15.12 -13.62 22.85
C GLU A 135 -15.31 -12.18 23.36
N ASN A 136 -15.51 -11.21 22.45
CA ASN A 136 -15.66 -9.78 22.75
C ASN A 136 -14.46 -9.20 23.54
N LEU A 137 -13.25 -9.54 23.11
CA LEU A 137 -11.98 -9.16 23.73
C LEU A 137 -11.00 -8.63 22.68
N TYR A 138 -9.95 -7.94 23.13
CA TYR A 138 -8.78 -7.66 22.30
C TYR A 138 -7.71 -8.71 22.59
N ARG A 139 -7.15 -9.29 21.53
CA ARG A 139 -6.02 -10.22 21.63
C ARG A 139 -4.91 -9.82 20.65
N ASP A 140 -3.71 -10.34 20.87
CA ASP A 140 -2.62 -10.17 19.92
C ASP A 140 -3.00 -10.69 18.52
N SER A 141 -2.56 -9.97 17.48
CA SER A 141 -2.70 -10.43 16.09
C SER A 141 -1.77 -11.59 15.80
N MET A 142 -2.25 -12.58 15.06
CA MET A 142 -1.52 -13.77 14.63
C MET A 142 -1.31 -13.76 13.11
N ALA A 143 -0.38 -14.57 12.61
CA ALA A 143 -0.17 -14.74 11.17
C ALA A 143 -1.43 -15.25 10.46
N GLN A 144 -2.22 -16.09 11.14
CA GLN A 144 -3.51 -16.58 10.66
C GLN A 144 -4.51 -15.43 10.45
N ASP A 145 -4.56 -14.46 11.37
CA ASP A 145 -5.45 -13.30 11.22
C ASP A 145 -5.11 -12.50 9.97
N LEU A 146 -3.82 -12.28 9.70
CA LEU A 146 -3.37 -11.56 8.51
C LEU A 146 -3.78 -12.29 7.22
N TYR A 147 -3.60 -13.62 7.19
CA TYR A 147 -4.00 -14.45 6.06
C TYR A 147 -5.51 -14.40 5.82
N ASP A 148 -6.31 -14.52 6.88
CA ASP A 148 -7.77 -14.46 6.78
C ASP A 148 -8.26 -13.08 6.35
N MET A 149 -7.65 -12.00 6.85
CA MET A 149 -7.92 -10.64 6.38
C MET A 149 -7.60 -10.46 4.89
N ALA A 150 -6.49 -11.03 4.41
CA ALA A 150 -6.15 -11.02 2.98
C ALA A 150 -7.20 -11.76 2.14
N ARG A 151 -7.68 -12.91 2.60
CA ARG A 151 -8.75 -13.69 1.93
C ARG A 151 -10.08 -12.95 1.90
N ILE A 152 -10.44 -12.29 3.00
CA ILE A 152 -11.64 -11.44 3.03
C ILE A 152 -11.50 -10.36 1.96
N VAL A 153 -10.35 -9.69 1.90
CA VAL A 153 -10.09 -8.67 0.88
C VAL A 153 -10.15 -9.26 -0.52
N ASP A 154 -9.61 -10.45 -0.78
CA ASP A 154 -9.66 -11.10 -2.10
C ASP A 154 -11.09 -11.22 -2.62
N THR A 155 -12.02 -11.64 -1.74
CA THR A 155 -13.44 -11.80 -2.10
C THR A 155 -14.25 -10.50 -2.10
N CYS A 156 -13.73 -9.42 -1.51
CA CYS A 156 -14.43 -8.15 -1.39
C CYS A 156 -14.23 -7.28 -2.64
N GLU A 157 -15.26 -7.13 -3.46
CA GLU A 157 -15.19 -6.32 -4.69
C GLU A 157 -15.00 -4.81 -4.45
N HIS A 158 -15.22 -4.34 -3.21
CA HIS A 158 -15.08 -2.93 -2.84
C HIS A 158 -13.68 -2.56 -2.36
N ILE A 159 -12.81 -3.53 -2.12
CA ILE A 159 -11.42 -3.33 -1.71
C ILE A 159 -10.54 -3.84 -2.85
N HIS A 160 -9.76 -2.95 -3.45
CA HIS A 160 -9.06 -3.17 -4.71
C HIS A 160 -7.60 -3.61 -4.52
N MET A 161 -7.00 -3.30 -3.37
CA MET A 161 -5.64 -3.68 -2.98
C MET A 161 -5.63 -4.16 -1.52
N PHE A 162 -4.77 -5.12 -1.20
CA PHE A 162 -4.51 -5.51 0.17
C PHE A 162 -3.24 -4.86 0.70
N GLN A 163 -3.38 -3.78 1.45
CA GLN A 163 -2.28 -3.35 2.32
C GLN A 163 -2.34 -4.19 3.59
N ARG A 164 -1.18 -4.68 4.03
CA ARG A 164 -1.03 -5.33 5.34
C ARG A 164 -1.78 -4.55 6.43
N THR A 165 -2.62 -5.25 7.19
CA THR A 165 -3.51 -4.68 8.21
C THR A 165 -2.94 -4.79 9.62
N CYS A 166 -2.23 -5.88 9.93
CA CYS A 166 -1.73 -6.18 11.26
C CYS A 166 -0.28 -6.69 11.26
N VAL A 167 0.34 -6.65 12.43
CA VAL A 167 1.67 -7.18 12.72
C VAL A 167 1.51 -8.53 13.42
N PRO A 168 1.90 -9.66 12.80
CA PRO A 168 1.86 -10.96 13.48
C PRO A 168 2.74 -10.93 14.75
N ARG A 169 2.13 -11.17 15.91
CA ARG A 169 2.78 -11.14 17.24
C ARG A 169 3.14 -12.54 17.74
N ASP A 170 2.64 -13.57 17.08
CA ASP A 170 2.94 -14.99 17.29
C ASP A 170 4.30 -15.41 16.72
N ILE A 171 4.98 -14.51 15.99
CA ILE A 171 6.31 -14.72 15.40
C ILE A 171 7.28 -13.70 16.01
N PRO A 172 8.12 -14.08 17.00
CA PRO A 172 8.97 -13.13 17.72
C PRO A 172 10.18 -12.62 16.93
N ASP A 173 10.71 -13.43 16.02
CA ASP A 173 11.85 -13.04 15.20
C ASP A 173 11.39 -12.15 14.03
N ASN A 174 12.00 -10.97 13.89
CA ASN A 174 11.57 -9.99 12.90
C ASN A 174 11.82 -10.45 11.45
N TYR A 175 12.86 -11.26 11.22
CA TYR A 175 13.15 -11.78 9.89
C TYR A 175 12.10 -12.82 9.48
N GLU A 176 11.81 -13.76 10.36
CA GLU A 176 10.72 -14.73 10.16
C GLU A 176 9.37 -14.02 10.04
N MET A 177 9.09 -13.01 10.86
CA MET A 177 7.84 -12.25 10.84
C MET A 177 7.64 -11.54 9.50
N ASP A 178 8.66 -10.88 8.95
CA ASP A 178 8.55 -10.17 7.67
C ASP A 178 8.28 -11.15 6.51
N LEU A 179 8.98 -12.29 6.48
CA LEU A 179 8.80 -13.32 5.46
C LEU A 179 7.40 -13.96 5.54
N ASN A 180 6.95 -14.31 6.74
CA ASN A 180 5.62 -14.87 6.94
C ASN A 180 4.52 -13.84 6.68
N THR A 181 4.73 -12.57 7.02
CA THR A 181 3.80 -11.47 6.69
C THR A 181 3.61 -11.39 5.18
N LEU A 182 4.71 -11.38 4.42
CA LEU A 182 4.64 -11.37 2.96
C LEU A 182 3.94 -12.61 2.42
N TYR A 183 4.33 -13.79 2.88
CA TYR A 183 3.75 -15.05 2.44
C TYR A 183 2.24 -15.11 2.70
N CYS A 184 1.79 -14.81 3.92
CA CYS A 184 0.38 -14.77 4.28
C CYS A 184 -0.41 -13.78 3.43
N ALA A 185 0.14 -12.57 3.18
CA ALA A 185 -0.52 -11.57 2.34
C ALA A 185 -0.65 -12.05 0.89
N VAL A 186 0.43 -12.51 0.28
CA VAL A 186 0.46 -12.94 -1.13
C VAL A 186 -0.34 -14.21 -1.36
N MET A 187 -0.26 -15.19 -0.45
CA MET A 187 -1.07 -16.42 -0.57
C MET A 187 -2.55 -16.19 -0.26
N GLY A 188 -2.89 -15.11 0.45
CA GLY A 188 -4.25 -14.80 0.84
C GLY A 188 -5.06 -14.05 -0.23
N THR A 189 -4.42 -13.37 -1.18
CA THR A 189 -5.13 -12.61 -2.22
C THR A 189 -4.41 -12.57 -3.56
N SER A 190 -5.21 -12.62 -4.63
CA SER A 190 -4.80 -12.39 -6.02
C SER A 190 -4.62 -10.91 -6.39
N LYS A 191 -4.95 -9.99 -5.48
CA LYS A 191 -4.86 -8.53 -5.67
C LYS A 191 -3.43 -8.02 -5.43
N HIS A 192 -3.17 -6.76 -5.79
CA HIS A 192 -1.90 -6.13 -5.42
C HIS A 192 -1.76 -6.10 -3.90
N VAL A 193 -0.57 -6.43 -3.41
CA VAL A 193 -0.25 -6.41 -1.97
C VAL A 193 0.64 -5.23 -1.67
N GLY A 194 0.44 -4.58 -0.53
CA GLY A 194 1.45 -3.69 0.02
C GLY A 194 1.88 -4.15 1.41
N SER A 195 3.19 -4.16 1.62
CA SER A 195 3.83 -4.66 2.84
C SER A 195 4.97 -3.72 3.27
N SER A 196 5.58 -4.04 4.39
CA SER A 196 6.70 -3.32 5.00
C SER A 196 7.70 -4.33 5.54
N TRP A 197 8.98 -3.96 5.57
CA TRP A 197 10.04 -4.78 6.13
C TRP A 197 10.75 -4.01 7.23
N THR A 198 11.16 -4.74 8.25
CA THR A 198 11.89 -4.22 9.40
C THR A 198 13.30 -3.81 9.03
N LEU A 199 13.99 -4.61 8.19
CA LEU A 199 15.37 -4.36 7.77
C LEU A 199 15.57 -4.60 6.26
N PRO A 200 16.51 -3.88 5.62
CA PRO A 200 16.78 -4.03 4.18
C PRO A 200 17.08 -5.47 3.74
N GLY A 201 17.87 -6.22 4.52
CA GLY A 201 18.25 -7.60 4.19
C GLY A 201 17.07 -8.58 4.15
N HIS A 202 15.95 -8.28 4.82
CA HIS A 202 14.76 -9.13 4.80
C HIS A 202 14.06 -9.06 3.43
N VAL A 203 14.18 -7.93 2.73
CA VAL A 203 13.62 -7.70 1.40
C VAL A 203 14.32 -8.58 0.36
N GLU A 204 15.63 -8.79 0.48
CA GLU A 204 16.39 -9.63 -0.45
C GLU A 204 15.84 -11.06 -0.48
N LYS A 205 15.60 -11.65 0.70
CA LYS A 205 15.03 -13.00 0.77
C LYS A 205 13.57 -13.03 0.28
N SER A 206 12.84 -11.95 0.52
CA SER A 206 11.47 -11.79 0.03
C SER A 206 11.40 -11.78 -1.50
N PHE A 207 12.39 -11.20 -2.19
CA PHE A 207 12.44 -11.26 -3.65
C PHE A 207 12.56 -12.69 -4.19
N GLU A 208 13.35 -13.56 -3.55
CA GLU A 208 13.42 -14.97 -3.97
C GLU A 208 12.03 -15.65 -3.93
N MET A 209 11.25 -15.38 -2.89
CA MET A 209 9.87 -15.88 -2.77
C MET A 209 8.96 -15.29 -3.86
N LEU A 210 9.04 -13.98 -4.10
CA LEU A 210 8.22 -13.31 -5.11
C LEU A 210 8.55 -13.76 -6.52
N HIS A 211 9.83 -13.98 -6.82
CA HIS A 211 10.28 -14.54 -8.10
C HIS A 211 9.71 -15.95 -8.29
N LEU A 212 9.76 -16.80 -7.26
CA LEU A 212 9.19 -18.15 -7.34
C LEU A 212 7.68 -18.11 -7.62
N ILE A 213 6.93 -17.23 -6.93
CA ILE A 213 5.48 -17.08 -7.11
C ILE A 213 5.15 -16.54 -8.50
N ALA A 214 5.94 -15.58 -9.01
CA ALA A 214 5.74 -14.99 -10.33
C ALA A 214 6.12 -15.93 -11.49
N GLY A 215 6.90 -17.00 -11.22
CA GLY A 215 7.47 -17.89 -12.23
C GLY A 215 8.90 -17.54 -12.67
N GLY A 216 9.50 -16.51 -12.06
CA GLY A 216 10.88 -16.07 -12.29
C GLY A 216 11.07 -14.58 -11.99
N GLU A 217 12.33 -14.13 -11.97
CA GLU A 217 12.66 -12.71 -11.78
C GLU A 217 12.17 -11.84 -12.94
N ALA A 218 12.24 -12.34 -14.17
CA ALA A 218 11.82 -11.58 -15.35
C ALA A 218 10.31 -11.33 -15.33
N GLU A 219 9.54 -12.36 -14.98
CA GLU A 219 8.09 -12.34 -14.82
C GLU A 219 7.69 -11.38 -13.70
N TRP A 220 8.39 -11.45 -12.56
CA TRP A 220 8.19 -10.52 -11.45
C TRP A 220 8.47 -9.06 -11.84
N ARG A 221 9.62 -8.78 -12.47
CA ARG A 221 9.99 -7.42 -12.89
C ARG A 221 9.05 -6.84 -13.94
N ALA A 222 8.49 -7.69 -14.80
CA ALA A 222 7.49 -7.27 -15.77
C ALA A 222 6.17 -6.87 -15.11
N ARG A 223 5.77 -7.53 -14.02
CA ARG A 223 4.48 -7.33 -13.33
C ARG A 223 4.60 -7.45 -11.81
N PRO A 224 5.28 -6.51 -11.11
CA PRO A 224 5.44 -6.59 -9.67
C PRO A 224 4.09 -6.41 -8.96
N PHE A 225 3.69 -7.42 -8.19
CA PHE A 225 2.41 -7.46 -7.47
C PHE A 225 2.51 -7.15 -5.97
N VAL A 226 3.66 -6.65 -5.52
CA VAL A 226 3.91 -6.19 -4.16
C VAL A 226 4.59 -4.83 -4.18
N SER A 227 4.06 -3.89 -3.39
CA SER A 227 4.70 -2.59 -3.10
C SER A 227 5.19 -2.52 -1.66
N GLN A 228 6.31 -1.81 -1.46
CA GLN A 228 6.80 -1.46 -0.14
C GLN A 228 6.20 -0.14 0.32
N SER A 229 5.64 -0.13 1.52
CA SER A 229 5.09 1.06 2.18
C SER A 229 5.86 1.37 3.45
N ASN A 230 6.64 2.46 3.44
CA ASN A 230 7.49 2.86 4.56
C ASN A 230 7.23 4.30 4.96
N CYS A 231 7.07 4.53 6.26
CA CYS A 231 7.09 5.86 6.87
C CYS A 231 8.51 6.17 7.33
N PHE A 232 9.36 6.64 6.41
CA PHE A 232 10.77 6.94 6.70
C PHE A 232 11.01 8.39 7.16
N VAL A 233 9.96 9.22 7.18
CA VAL A 233 9.98 10.59 7.72
C VAL A 233 8.96 10.67 8.86
N VAL A 234 9.39 11.16 10.02
CA VAL A 234 8.58 11.32 11.22
C VAL A 234 8.38 12.80 11.53
N PRO A 235 7.13 13.25 11.74
CA PRO A 235 6.86 14.62 12.15
C PRO A 235 7.38 14.94 13.56
N PRO A 236 7.94 16.15 13.79
CA PRO A 236 8.28 17.16 12.77
C PRO A 236 9.69 16.95 12.19
N MET A 237 9.79 16.84 10.87
CA MET A 237 11.04 16.97 10.08
C MET A 237 12.22 16.14 10.60
N LYS A 238 12.02 14.84 10.82
CA LYS A 238 13.06 13.86 11.16
C LYS A 238 12.98 12.64 10.24
N PHE A 239 14.08 11.95 10.04
CA PHE A 239 14.06 10.57 9.53
C PHE A 239 13.82 9.58 10.67
N ALA A 240 13.19 8.44 10.37
CA ALA A 240 12.90 7.36 11.32
C ALA A 240 14.13 6.48 11.58
#